data_AF-A0A496NHQ6-F1
#
_entry.id   AF-A0A496NHQ6-F1
#
_cell.length_a   1.000
_cell.length_b   1.000
_cell.length_c   1.000
_cell.angle_alpha   90.00
_cell.angle_beta   90.00
_cell.angle_gamma   90.00
#
_symmetry.space_group_name_H-M   'P 1'
#
loop_
_entity.id
_entity.type
_entity.pdbx_description
1 polymer ?
#
loop_
_entity_poly.entity_id
_entity_poly.type
_entity_poly.pdbx_seq_one_letter_code
_entity_poly.pdbx_strand_id
1 'polypeptide(L)'
;MMKAKGITDKHRKQANEQLAKDDPSYYEKGKQAFLAIKLHEQAEMDSKAKEYGADKHARVGQTYRGKIIQSDDKMSLQETMDGIVLHRVGNLTVGKNYTLSHDDKTYSIQQDYEIRTKSQDRQKDYNKGKGF
;
A
#
# COMPACT_ATOMS: atom_id res chain seq x y z
N MET A 1 -16.33 8.66 35.44
CA MET A 1 -16.09 8.61 33.98
C MET A 1 -14.99 9.61 33.62
N MET A 2 -13.82 9.14 33.18
CA MET A 2 -12.72 10.03 32.78
C MET A 2 -12.99 10.60 31.37
N LYS A 3 -13.15 11.93 31.26
CA LYS A 3 -13.10 12.63 29.96
C LYS A 3 -11.65 12.67 29.50
N ALA A 4 -11.33 12.09 28.35
CA ALA A 4 -9.99 12.20 27.77
C ALA A 4 -9.66 13.68 27.47
N LYS A 5 -8.79 14.29 28.28
CA LYS A 5 -8.33 15.70 28.16
C LYS A 5 -7.23 15.85 27.08
N GLY A 6 -7.44 15.29 25.90
CA GLY A 6 -6.45 15.28 24.82
C GLY A 6 -6.63 16.41 23.81
N ILE A 7 -5.55 16.75 23.08
CA ILE A 7 -5.65 17.58 21.87
C ILE A 7 -6.34 16.76 20.77
N THR A 8 -7.56 17.16 20.43
CA THR A 8 -8.35 16.56 19.34
C THR A 8 -7.95 17.16 17.99
N ASP A 9 -8.33 16.50 16.90
CA ASP A 9 -8.14 17.03 15.54
C ASP A 9 -8.83 18.39 15.36
N LYS A 10 -9.98 18.59 16.03
CA LYS A 10 -10.69 19.89 16.05
C LYS A 10 -9.83 20.98 16.70
N HIS A 11 -9.18 20.69 17.83
CA HIS A 11 -8.29 21.65 18.49
C HIS A 11 -7.10 22.01 17.60
N ARG A 12 -6.50 21.03 16.91
CA ARG A 12 -5.39 21.29 15.96
C ARG A 12 -5.85 22.11 14.77
N LYS A 13 -7.03 21.83 14.23
CA LYS A 13 -7.61 22.59 13.12
C LYS A 13 -7.82 24.06 13.50
N GLN A 14 -8.43 24.32 14.66
CA GLN A 14 -8.67 25.68 15.14
C GLN A 14 -7.36 26.43 15.41
N ALA A 15 -6.35 25.78 15.98
CA ALA A 15 -5.04 26.39 16.20
C ALA A 15 -4.35 26.77 14.87
N ASN A 16 -4.42 25.89 13.86
CA ASN A 16 -3.87 26.19 12.52
C ASN A 16 -4.63 27.32 11.82
N GLU A 17 -5.97 27.37 11.94
CA GLU A 17 -6.78 28.47 11.39
C GLU A 17 -6.45 29.80 12.06
N GLN A 18 -6.17 29.79 13.37
CA GLN A 18 -5.77 30.98 14.10
C GLN A 18 -4.35 31.42 13.71
N LEU A 19 -3.40 30.48 13.62
CA LEU A 19 -2.04 30.75 13.16
C LEU A 19 -2.01 31.35 11.75
N ALA A 20 -2.87 30.86 10.84
CA ALA A 20 -2.99 31.39 9.48
C ALA A 20 -3.45 32.85 9.44
N LYS A 21 -4.18 33.32 10.47
CA LYS A 21 -4.62 34.72 10.61
C LYS A 21 -3.57 35.57 11.31
N ASP A 22 -2.98 35.06 12.38
CA ASP A 22 -2.09 35.82 13.26
C ASP A 22 -0.67 35.97 12.67
N ASP A 23 -0.17 34.93 11.98
CA ASP A 23 1.10 34.96 11.26
C ASP A 23 1.04 34.15 9.95
N PRO A 24 0.48 34.74 8.88
CA PRO A 24 0.34 34.08 7.59
C PRO A 24 1.69 33.63 7.00
N SER A 25 2.76 34.41 7.21
CA SER A 25 4.10 34.09 6.71
C SER A 25 4.65 32.84 7.38
N TYR A 26 4.54 32.73 8.70
CA TYR A 26 4.96 31.54 9.43
C TYR A 26 4.10 30.32 9.08
N TYR A 27 2.79 30.49 8.93
CA TYR A 27 1.88 29.43 8.51
C TYR A 27 2.24 28.86 7.13
N GLU A 28 2.51 29.72 6.14
CA GLU A 28 2.92 29.28 4.79
C GLU A 28 4.30 28.62 4.79
N LYS A 29 5.27 29.15 5.55
CA LYS A 29 6.57 28.48 5.74
C LYS A 29 6.41 27.10 6.36
N GLY A 30 5.51 26.94 7.33
CA GLY A 30 5.19 25.65 7.93
C GLY A 30 4.62 24.65 6.93
N LYS A 31 3.71 25.07 6.05
CA LYS A 31 3.20 24.22 4.96
C LYS A 31 4.30 23.81 4.00
N GLN A 32 5.15 24.75 3.59
CA GLN A 32 6.26 24.46 2.67
C GLN A 32 7.25 23.47 3.29
N ALA A 33 7.61 23.66 4.55
CA ALA A 33 8.48 22.73 5.28
C ALA A 33 7.88 21.32 5.36
N PHE A 34 6.58 21.22 5.68
CA PHE A 34 5.88 19.94 5.70
C PHE A 34 5.85 19.25 4.32
N LEU A 35 5.61 20.02 3.25
CA LEU A 35 5.65 19.50 1.89
C LEU A 35 7.06 19.02 1.50
N ALA A 36 8.10 19.77 1.87
CA ALA A 36 9.49 19.41 1.62
C ALA A 36 9.86 18.10 2.32
N ILE A 37 9.43 17.89 3.57
CA ILE A 37 9.63 16.63 4.30
C ILE A 37 8.96 15.48 3.55
N LYS A 38 7.69 15.63 3.17
CA LYS A 38 6.97 14.59 2.42
C LYS A 38 7.62 14.24 1.09
N LEU A 39 8.09 15.24 0.35
CA LEU A 39 8.79 15.03 -0.92
C LEU A 39 10.12 14.30 -0.71
N HIS A 40 10.85 14.63 0.36
CA HIS A 40 12.10 13.96 0.70
C HIS A 40 11.86 12.49 1.05
N GLU A 41 10.91 12.19 1.95
CA GLU A 41 10.51 10.82 2.30
C GLU A 41 10.09 10.00 1.06
N GLN A 42 9.38 10.64 0.13
CA GLN A 42 8.96 10.01 -1.12
C GLN A 42 10.17 9.68 -2.03
N ALA A 43 11.13 10.59 -2.14
CA ALA A 43 12.36 10.36 -2.92
C ALA A 43 13.25 9.26 -2.31
N GLU A 44 13.34 9.20 -0.98
CA GLU A 44 14.02 8.10 -0.28
C GLU A 44 13.35 6.75 -0.60
N MET A 45 12.02 6.72 -0.63
CA MET A 45 11.28 5.51 -0.96
C MET A 45 11.42 5.08 -2.42
N ASP A 46 11.46 6.02 -3.35
CA ASP A 46 11.74 5.72 -4.75
C ASP A 46 13.17 5.19 -4.93
N SER A 47 14.14 5.72 -4.17
CA SER A 47 15.52 5.21 -4.18
C SER A 47 15.58 3.79 -3.61
N LYS A 48 14.91 3.55 -2.47
CA LYS A 48 14.84 2.22 -1.85
C LYS A 48 14.11 1.20 -2.72
N ALA A 49 13.06 1.59 -3.43
CA ALA A 49 12.39 0.72 -4.39
C ALA A 49 13.40 0.20 -5.44
N LYS A 50 14.22 1.09 -6.01
CA LYS A 50 15.25 0.72 -6.98
C LYS A 50 16.32 -0.20 -6.40
N GLU A 51 16.77 0.05 -5.18
CA GLU A 51 17.74 -0.82 -4.48
C GLU A 51 17.22 -2.25 -4.32
N TYR A 52 15.90 -2.42 -4.14
CA TYR A 52 15.24 -3.71 -4.03
C TYR A 52 14.80 -4.26 -5.40
N GLY A 53 15.18 -3.63 -6.51
CA GLY A 53 14.81 -4.07 -7.86
C GLY A 53 13.33 -3.86 -8.20
N ALA A 54 12.64 -2.96 -7.51
CA ALA A 54 11.27 -2.57 -7.82
C ALA A 54 11.21 -1.34 -8.74
N ASP A 55 10.16 -1.26 -9.55
CA ASP A 55 9.90 -0.11 -10.42
C ASP A 55 9.40 1.10 -9.61
N LYS A 56 8.68 0.85 -8.52
CA LYS A 56 8.06 1.87 -7.66
C LYS A 56 7.80 1.36 -6.25
N HIS A 57 7.51 2.27 -5.32
CA HIS A 57 6.97 1.94 -4.00
C HIS A 57 5.45 2.07 -3.95
N ALA A 58 4.84 1.33 -3.02
CA ALA A 58 3.41 1.44 -2.73
C ALA A 58 3.07 2.82 -2.15
N ARG A 59 2.05 3.49 -2.72
CA ARG A 59 1.58 4.80 -2.28
C ARG A 59 0.35 4.67 -1.37
N VAL A 60 0.28 5.55 -0.38
CA VAL A 60 -0.87 5.69 0.52
C VAL A 60 -2.15 5.84 -0.31
N GLY A 61 -3.18 5.07 0.06
CA GLY A 61 -4.50 5.09 -0.59
C GLY A 61 -4.56 4.37 -1.94
N GLN A 62 -3.44 3.82 -2.45
CA GLN A 62 -3.44 3.00 -3.65
C GLN A 62 -3.60 1.52 -3.30
N THR A 63 -4.26 0.80 -4.21
CA THR A 63 -4.45 -0.66 -4.12
C THR A 63 -3.68 -1.33 -5.24
N TYR A 64 -2.93 -2.36 -4.89
CA TYR A 64 -2.09 -3.13 -5.79
C TYR A 64 -2.52 -4.59 -5.76
N ARG A 65 -2.52 -5.22 -6.93
CA ARG A 65 -2.94 -6.61 -7.11
C ARG A 65 -1.91 -7.35 -7.90
N GLY A 66 -1.62 -8.57 -7.46
CA GLY A 66 -0.65 -9.43 -8.13
C GLY A 66 0.13 -10.31 -7.18
N LYS A 67 1.19 -10.91 -7.69
CA LYS A 67 1.91 -12.01 -7.05
C LYS A 67 3.07 -11.49 -6.20
N ILE A 68 3.23 -12.01 -4.99
CA ILE A 68 4.44 -11.74 -4.19
C ILE A 68 5.60 -12.53 -4.79
N ILE A 69 6.67 -11.83 -5.18
CA ILE A 69 7.87 -12.43 -5.78
C ILE A 69 9.02 -12.52 -4.78
N GLN A 70 9.01 -11.70 -3.73
CA GLN A 70 9.96 -11.73 -2.63
C GLN A 70 9.29 -11.16 -1.37
N SER A 71 9.60 -11.71 -0.20
CA SER A 71 9.20 -11.16 1.09
C SER A 71 10.24 -11.49 2.15
N ASP A 72 10.64 -10.50 2.94
CA ASP A 72 11.40 -10.65 4.18
C ASP A 72 10.51 -10.32 5.39
N ASP A 73 11.09 -10.08 6.57
CA ASP A 73 10.35 -9.78 7.80
C ASP A 73 9.65 -8.42 7.80
N LYS A 74 10.04 -7.51 6.90
CA LYS A 74 9.61 -6.10 6.89
C LYS A 74 9.00 -5.64 5.57
N MET A 75 9.43 -6.22 4.45
CA MET A 75 9.12 -5.74 3.12
C MET A 75 8.79 -6.89 2.17
N SER A 76 8.01 -6.55 1.14
CA SER A 76 7.63 -7.47 0.08
C SER A 76 7.69 -6.78 -1.28
N LEU A 77 8.07 -7.55 -2.29
CA LEU A 77 7.98 -7.19 -3.69
C LEU A 77 6.76 -7.87 -4.30
N GLN A 78 5.90 -7.07 -4.92
CA GLN A 78 4.71 -7.54 -5.62
C GLN A 78 4.84 -7.27 -7.11
N GLU A 79 4.78 -8.32 -7.92
CA GLU A 79 4.65 -8.22 -9.37
C GLU A 79 3.19 -7.87 -9.71
N THR A 80 2.96 -6.64 -10.16
CA THR A 80 1.66 -6.15 -10.63
C THR A 80 1.63 -6.03 -12.14
N MET A 81 0.47 -5.73 -12.73
CA MET A 81 0.36 -5.44 -14.17
C MET A 81 1.19 -4.23 -14.60
N ASP A 82 1.42 -3.28 -13.70
CA ASP A 82 2.10 -2.02 -13.96
C ASP A 82 3.55 -2.00 -13.44
N GLY A 83 4.14 -3.18 -13.26
CA GLY A 83 5.51 -3.38 -12.76
C GLY A 83 5.58 -3.89 -11.31
N ILE A 84 6.81 -3.98 -10.81
CA ILE A 84 7.15 -4.47 -9.48
C ILE A 84 6.98 -3.33 -8.47
N VAL A 85 6.21 -3.59 -7.42
CA VAL A 85 5.90 -2.64 -6.34
C VAL A 85 6.55 -3.10 -5.04
N LEU A 86 7.30 -2.21 -4.40
CA LEU A 86 7.84 -2.42 -3.06
C LEU A 86 6.81 -2.00 -2.00
N HIS A 87 6.49 -2.90 -1.07
CA HIS A 87 5.63 -2.63 0.09
C HIS A 87 6.44 -2.73 1.38
N ARG A 88 6.19 -1.83 2.34
CA ARG A 88 6.73 -1.91 3.72
C ARG A 88 5.87 -2.84 4.59
N VAL A 89 5.60 -4.04 4.09
CA VAL A 89 4.99 -5.14 4.83
C VAL A 89 5.69 -6.43 4.45
N GLY A 90 6.06 -7.24 5.45
CA GLY A 90 6.77 -8.50 5.26
C GLY A 90 5.93 -9.71 5.62
N ASN A 91 6.60 -10.86 5.70
CA ASN A 91 6.06 -12.17 6.03
C ASN A 91 4.88 -12.61 5.13
N LEU A 92 4.87 -12.15 3.87
CA LEU A 92 3.90 -12.59 2.88
C LEU A 92 4.38 -13.86 2.17
N THR A 93 3.44 -14.71 1.75
CA THR A 93 3.80 -15.97 1.10
C THR A 93 4.23 -15.72 -0.35
N VAL A 94 5.48 -15.99 -0.68
CA VAL A 94 6.00 -15.91 -2.05
C VAL A 94 5.24 -16.86 -2.98
N GLY A 95 4.94 -16.38 -4.19
CA GLY A 95 4.19 -17.11 -5.22
C GLY A 95 2.67 -17.04 -5.10
N LYS A 96 2.14 -16.39 -4.05
CA LYS A 96 0.69 -16.17 -3.90
C LYS A 96 0.28 -14.79 -4.40
N ASN A 97 -0.94 -14.71 -4.91
CA ASN A 97 -1.56 -13.44 -5.29
C ASN A 97 -2.14 -12.76 -4.05
N TYR A 98 -1.98 -11.44 -3.98
CA TYR A 98 -2.53 -10.61 -2.92
C TYR A 98 -3.15 -9.35 -3.53
N THR A 99 -4.12 -8.79 -2.81
CA THR A 99 -4.53 -7.40 -2.91
C THR A 99 -3.98 -6.64 -1.69
N LEU A 100 -3.10 -5.67 -1.93
CA LEU A 100 -2.43 -4.88 -0.90
C LEU A 100 -2.78 -3.40 -1.04
N SER A 101 -3.11 -2.75 0.06
CA SER A 101 -3.27 -1.29 0.14
C SER A 101 -2.90 -0.81 1.53
N HIS A 102 -2.48 0.45 1.69
CA HIS A 102 -2.26 1.01 3.01
C HIS A 102 -2.79 2.44 3.12
N ASP A 103 -3.19 2.82 4.32
CA ASP A 103 -3.39 4.21 4.70
C ASP A 103 -2.13 4.76 5.40
N ASP A 104 -2.24 5.92 6.05
CA ASP A 104 -1.13 6.52 6.79
C ASP A 104 -0.69 5.70 8.02
N LYS A 105 -1.45 4.68 8.43
CA LYS A 105 -1.28 3.97 9.72
C LYS A 105 -1.20 2.45 9.61
N THR A 106 -1.94 1.85 8.69
CA THR A 106 -2.14 0.39 8.64
C THR A 106 -2.20 -0.13 7.22
N TYR A 107 -1.84 -1.41 7.05
CA TYR A 107 -2.01 -2.15 5.81
C TYR A 107 -3.30 -2.96 5.84
N SER A 108 -4.01 -2.97 4.70
CA SER A 108 -5.01 -3.97 4.37
C SER A 108 -4.38 -5.01 3.46
N ILE A 109 -4.46 -6.28 3.88
CA ILE A 109 -3.79 -7.41 3.24
C ILE A 109 -4.85 -8.48 2.98
N GLN A 110 -5.06 -8.82 1.72
CA GLN A 110 -5.94 -9.90 1.32
C GLN A 110 -5.19 -10.86 0.42
N GLN A 111 -5.07 -12.12 0.84
CA GLN A 111 -4.55 -13.18 -0.02
C GLN A 111 -5.66 -13.67 -0.95
N ASP A 112 -5.38 -13.72 -2.24
CA ASP A 112 -6.31 -14.21 -3.25
C ASP A 112 -6.18 -15.75 -3.34
N TYR A 113 -7.30 -16.46 -3.28
CA TYR A 113 -7.36 -17.91 -3.41
C TYR A 113 -8.05 -18.29 -4.71
N GLU A 114 -7.43 -19.17 -5.50
CA GLU A 114 -8.10 -19.80 -6.64
C GLU A 114 -9.11 -20.83 -6.13
N ILE A 115 -10.39 -20.57 -6.38
CA ILE A 115 -11.44 -21.58 -6.21
C ILE A 115 -11.56 -22.37 -7.51
N ARG A 116 -10.98 -23.56 -7.56
CA ARG A 116 -11.24 -24.51 -8.65
C ARG A 116 -12.65 -25.08 -8.48
N THR A 117 -13.58 -24.71 -9.36
CA THR A 117 -14.89 -25.36 -9.42
C THR A 117 -14.75 -26.69 -10.18
N LYS A 118 -15.31 -27.77 -9.60
CA LYS A 118 -15.27 -29.16 -10.10
C LYS A 118 -15.80 -29.37 -11.54
N SER A 119 -16.27 -28.32 -12.23
CA SER A 119 -16.73 -28.40 -13.62
C SER A 119 -15.58 -28.50 -14.62
N GLN A 120 -14.37 -28.03 -14.30
CA GLN A 120 -13.25 -28.08 -15.25
C GLN A 120 -12.61 -29.47 -15.41
N ASP A 121 -12.74 -30.36 -14.41
CA ASP A 121 -12.22 -31.73 -14.52
C ASP A 121 -13.10 -32.61 -15.43
N ARG A 122 -14.41 -32.33 -15.51
CA ARG A 122 -15.34 -33.13 -16.35
C ARG A 122 -15.23 -32.86 -17.85
N GLN A 123 -14.62 -31.74 -18.26
CA GLN A 123 -14.49 -31.40 -19.68
C GLN A 123 -13.27 -32.04 -20.35
N LYS A 124 -12.31 -32.58 -19.58
CA LYS A 124 -11.16 -33.32 -20.12
C LYS A 124 -11.46 -34.80 -20.42
N ASP A 125 -12.41 -35.41 -19.71
CA ASP A 125 -12.74 -36.83 -19.91
C ASP A 125 -13.77 -37.08 -21.01
N TYR A 126 -14.54 -36.06 -21.42
CA TYR A 126 -15.58 -36.23 -22.44
C TYR A 126 -15.04 -36.34 -23.88
N ASN A 127 -13.77 -36.00 -24.12
CA ASN A 127 -13.15 -36.07 -25.46
C ASN A 127 -12.27 -37.32 -25.69
N LYS A 128 -12.24 -38.29 -24.77
CA LYS A 128 -11.46 -39.53 -24.94
C LYS A 128 -12.28 -40.74 -25.41
N GLY A 129 -13.58 -40.57 -25.67
CA GLY A 129 -14.51 -41.70 -25.88
C GLY A 129 -15.36 -41.65 -27.15
N LYS A 130 -15.00 -40.89 -28.19
CA LYS A 130 -15.69 -40.92 -29.49
C LYS A 130 -14.71 -40.85 -30.65
N GLY A 131 -14.06 -41.98 -30.92
CA GLY A 131 -13.52 -42.31 -32.25
C GLY A 131 -14.11 -43.66 -32.63
N PHE A 132 -15.13 -43.63 -33.49
CA PHE A 132 -15.53 -44.78 -34.32
C PHE A 132 -14.60 -44.86 -35.52
#